data_AF-A0A3R7HIT4-F1
#
_entry.id   AF-A0A3R7HIT4-F1
#
_cell.length_a   1.000
_cell.length_b   1.000
_cell.length_c   1.000
_cell.angle_alpha   90.00
_cell.angle_beta   90.00
_cell.angle_gamma   90.00
#
_symmetry.space_group_name_H-M   'P 1'
#
loop_
_entity.id
_entity.type
_entity.pdbx_description
1 polymer ?
#
loop_
_entity_poly.entity_id
_entity_poly.type
_entity_poly.pdbx_seq_one_letter_code
_entity_poly.pdbx_strand_id
1 'polypeptide(L)'
;MATELLSTPTLSCSECGEPIEDAGYLPAVEREDEDKDGYEPIADAAVCDACGFNEIGMMGCAPELEDVTDPDPNRVLLYVRVTDDGDALEVVSAKD
;
A
#
# COMPACT_ATOMS: atom_id res chain seq x y z
N MET A 1 7.86 -12.48 -6.94
CA MET A 1 6.99 -11.33 -6.64
C MET A 1 5.66 -11.91 -6.24
N ALA A 2 5.43 -11.97 -4.94
CA ALA A 2 4.13 -12.37 -4.42
C ALA A 2 3.04 -11.42 -4.99
N THR A 3 1.78 -11.86 -5.02
CA THR A 3 0.65 -11.02 -5.45
C THR A 3 -0.44 -10.96 -4.38
N GLU A 4 -0.18 -11.59 -3.24
CA GLU A 4 -1.17 -11.81 -2.20
C GLU A 4 -0.77 -11.09 -0.91
N LEU A 5 -1.73 -10.39 -0.33
CA LEU A 5 -1.59 -9.82 0.99
C LEU A 5 -1.76 -10.92 2.04
N LEU A 6 -0.89 -10.92 3.05
CA LEU A 6 -0.97 -11.87 4.16
C LEU A 6 -2.14 -11.55 5.10
N SER A 7 -2.68 -10.33 5.04
CA SER A 7 -3.81 -9.84 5.83
C SER A 7 -4.55 -8.72 5.09
N THR A 8 -5.84 -8.52 5.37
CA THR A 8 -6.69 -7.47 4.78
C THR A 8 -7.15 -6.47 5.85
N PRO A 9 -6.30 -5.48 6.20
CA PRO A 9 -6.69 -4.46 7.17
C PRO A 9 -7.65 -3.43 6.55
N THR A 10 -8.45 -2.78 7.41
CA THR A 10 -9.13 -1.54 7.04
C THR A 10 -8.10 -0.44 6.85
N LEU A 11 -8.15 0.26 5.72
CA LEU A 11 -7.17 1.29 5.37
C LEU A 11 -7.72 2.70 5.64
N SER A 12 -6.90 3.54 6.26
CA SER A 12 -7.16 4.97 6.42
C SER A 12 -5.93 5.73 5.96
N CYS A 13 -6.14 6.81 5.22
CA CYS A 13 -5.05 7.65 4.72
C CYS A 13 -4.34 8.30 5.90
N SER A 14 -3.04 8.09 6.01
CA SER A 14 -2.19 8.72 7.03
C SER A 14 -2.10 10.24 6.89
N GLU A 15 -2.26 10.77 5.68
CA GLU A 15 -2.19 12.21 5.40
C GLU A 15 -3.50 12.95 5.74
N CYS A 16 -4.64 12.51 5.19
CA CYS A 16 -5.92 13.20 5.37
C CYS A 16 -6.83 12.56 6.43
N GLY A 17 -6.53 11.35 6.90
CA GLY A 17 -7.33 10.61 7.87
C GLY A 17 -8.61 9.98 7.30
N GLU A 18 -8.90 10.15 6.01
CA GLU A 18 -10.09 9.58 5.38
C GLU A 18 -9.92 8.08 5.10
N PRO A 19 -11.00 7.28 5.15
CA PRO A 19 -10.95 5.87 4.76
C PRO A 19 -10.57 5.74 3.28
N ILE A 20 -9.74 4.73 2.96
CA ILE A 20 -9.42 4.41 1.57
C ILE A 20 -10.49 3.43 1.08
N GLU A 21 -11.39 3.90 0.21
CA GLU A 21 -12.55 3.12 -0.26
C GLU A 21 -12.43 2.64 -1.71
N ASP A 22 -11.52 3.21 -2.51
CA ASP A 22 -11.35 2.85 -3.93
C ASP A 22 -9.91 2.37 -4.24
N ALA A 23 -8.92 3.25 -4.10
CA ALA A 23 -7.52 2.91 -4.35
C ALA A 23 -6.55 3.73 -3.48
N GLY A 24 -5.35 3.18 -3.29
CA GLY A 24 -4.30 3.85 -2.55
C GLY A 24 -2.95 3.14 -2.62
N TYR A 25 -1.99 3.74 -1.94
CA TYR A 25 -0.65 3.25 -1.76
C TYR A 25 -0.52 2.63 -0.38
N LEU A 26 -0.04 1.40 -0.32
CA LEU A 26 0.08 0.61 0.89
C LEU A 26 1.52 0.13 1.02
N PRO A 27 2.30 0.68 1.94
CA PRO A 27 3.59 0.11 2.29
C PRO A 27 3.39 -1.29 2.87
N ALA A 28 4.23 -2.22 2.47
CA ALA A 28 4.21 -3.57 2.98
C ALA A 28 5.64 -4.10 3.13
N VAL A 29 5.80 -5.13 3.96
CA VAL A 29 7.04 -5.90 4.05
C VAL A 29 6.86 -7.17 3.22
N GLU A 30 7.75 -7.43 2.27
CA GLU A 30 7.77 -8.72 1.56
C GLU A 30 8.25 -9.79 2.56
N ARG A 31 7.45 -10.83 2.76
CA ARG A 31 7.77 -11.98 3.60
C ARG A 31 7.88 -13.19 2.70
N GLU A 32 9.05 -13.82 2.74
CA GLU A 32 9.32 -15.12 2.13
C GLU A 32 9.61 -16.10 3.27
N ASP A 33 8.63 -16.93 3.63
CA ASP A 33 8.74 -17.95 4.67
C ASP A 33 8.37 -19.32 4.09
N GLU A 34 8.86 -20.41 4.71
CA GLU A 34 8.71 -21.79 4.20
C GLU A 34 7.26 -22.25 3.94
N ASP A 35 6.26 -21.58 4.55
CA ASP A 35 4.85 -21.93 4.47
C ASP A 35 3.97 -20.87 3.78
N LYS A 36 4.44 -19.63 3.61
CA LYS A 36 3.62 -18.54 3.03
C LYS A 36 4.46 -17.37 2.52
N ASP A 37 4.46 -17.17 1.22
CA ASP A 37 5.00 -15.98 0.57
C ASP A 37 3.90 -14.92 0.44
N GLY A 38 4.20 -13.65 0.74
CA GLY A 38 3.23 -12.59 0.61
C GLY A 38 3.70 -11.22 1.12
N TYR A 39 2.82 -10.25 1.01
CA TYR A 39 3.05 -8.92 1.54
C TYR A 39 2.36 -8.74 2.88
N GLU A 40 3.12 -8.37 3.90
CA GLU A 40 2.60 -7.97 5.21
C GLU A 40 2.31 -6.46 5.22
N PRO A 41 1.04 -6.03 5.18
CA PRO A 41 0.70 -4.62 5.01
C PRO A 41 0.95 -3.80 6.28
N ILE A 42 1.45 -2.57 6.08
CA ILE A 42 1.62 -1.56 7.13
C ILE A 42 0.45 -0.56 7.01
N ALA A 43 -0.71 -0.93 7.55
CA ALA A 43 -1.96 -0.19 7.38
C ALA A 43 -1.89 1.27 7.89
N ASP A 44 -1.16 1.52 8.97
CA ASP A 44 -1.01 2.86 9.57
C ASP A 44 -0.27 3.86 8.65
N ALA A 45 0.47 3.36 7.65
CA ALA A 45 1.20 4.17 6.69
C ALA A 45 0.53 4.19 5.30
N ALA A 46 -0.71 3.71 5.19
CA ALA A 46 -1.45 3.74 3.94
C ALA A 46 -1.77 5.18 3.52
N VAL A 47 -1.85 5.42 2.21
CA VAL A 47 -2.10 6.74 1.64
C VAL A 47 -3.15 6.58 0.54
N CYS A 48 -4.20 7.40 0.53
CA CYS A 48 -5.17 7.35 -0.55
C CYS A 48 -4.56 7.81 -1.87
N ASP A 49 -5.16 7.40 -2.99
CA ASP A 49 -4.71 7.79 -4.32
C ASP A 49 -4.54 9.32 -4.47
N ALA A 50 -5.49 10.10 -3.96
CA ALA A 50 -5.47 11.56 -4.05
C ALA A 50 -4.27 12.20 -3.32
N CYS A 51 -4.02 11.83 -2.05
CA CYS A 51 -2.86 12.33 -1.30
C CYS A 51 -1.55 11.79 -1.89
N GLY A 52 -1.56 10.53 -2.33
CA GLY A 52 -0.42 9.89 -2.98
C GLY A 52 0.02 10.62 -4.25
N PHE A 53 -0.91 11.08 -5.09
CA PHE A 53 -0.57 11.81 -6.31
C PHE A 53 -0.28 13.30 -6.09
N ASN A 54 -0.85 13.94 -5.06
CA ASN A 54 -0.79 15.40 -4.91
C ASN A 54 0.11 15.89 -3.76
N GLU A 55 0.05 15.25 -2.60
CA GLU A 55 0.76 15.70 -1.40
C GLU A 55 2.09 14.98 -1.23
N ILE A 56 2.06 13.65 -1.38
CA ILE A 56 3.24 12.81 -1.24
C ILE A 56 4.00 12.72 -2.57
N GLY A 57 3.29 12.45 -3.65
CA GLY A 57 3.86 12.33 -4.98
C GLY A 57 4.36 13.67 -5.53
N MET A 58 5.50 13.64 -6.21
CA MET A 58 6.04 14.84 -6.84
C MET A 58 5.18 15.27 -8.05
N MET A 59 4.47 16.39 -7.90
CA MET A 59 3.77 17.07 -9.00
C MET A 59 2.78 16.19 -9.80
N GLY A 60 1.98 15.35 -9.13
CA GLY A 60 1.00 14.52 -9.84
C GLY A 60 1.55 13.19 -10.35
N CYS A 61 2.74 12.77 -9.88
CA CYS A 61 3.28 11.43 -10.11
C CYS A 61 2.96 10.54 -8.91
N ALA A 62 2.85 9.22 -9.12
CA ALA A 62 2.69 8.27 -8.02
C ALA A 62 3.90 8.36 -7.06
N PRO A 63 3.68 8.24 -5.74
CA PRO A 63 4.75 8.31 -4.76
C PRO A 63 5.67 7.09 -4.87
N GLU A 64 6.92 7.27 -4.46
CA GLU A 64 7.89 6.20 -4.26
C GLU A 64 7.84 5.71 -2.80
N LEU A 65 8.44 4.55 -2.53
CA LEU A 65 8.43 3.96 -1.17
C LEU A 65 9.02 4.92 -0.14
N GLU A 66 10.10 5.60 -0.50
CA GLU A 66 10.81 6.58 0.33
C GLU A 66 9.97 7.84 0.63
N ASP A 67 8.95 8.15 -0.18
CA ASP A 67 8.05 9.27 0.07
C ASP A 67 7.00 8.93 1.14
N VAL A 68 6.68 7.65 1.33
CA VAL A 68 5.60 7.17 2.21
C VAL A 68 6.13 6.64 3.54
N THR A 69 7.33 6.04 3.55
CA THR A 69 7.91 5.47 4.76
C THR A 69 9.43 5.43 4.71
N ASP A 70 10.05 5.13 5.85
CA ASP A 70 11.50 4.97 5.93
C ASP A 70 11.94 3.80 5.03
N PRO A 71 12.93 4.00 4.13
CA PRO A 71 13.36 3.00 3.17
C PRO A 71 14.08 1.85 3.90
N ASP A 72 13.39 0.71 4.01
CA ASP A 72 13.96 -0.56 4.44
C ASP A 72 14.08 -1.49 3.22
N PRO A 73 15.18 -2.23 3.06
CA PRO A 73 15.40 -3.08 1.88
C PRO A 73 14.40 -4.22 1.71
N ASN A 74 13.56 -4.53 2.71
CA ASN A 74 12.49 -5.54 2.60
C ASN A 74 11.10 -4.92 2.47
N ARG A 75 11.02 -3.59 2.40
CA ARG A 75 9.75 -2.90 2.20
C ARG A 75 9.51 -2.66 0.72
N VAL A 76 8.23 -2.68 0.38
CA VAL A 76 7.73 -2.40 -0.96
C VAL A 76 6.52 -1.48 -0.84
N LEU A 77 6.31 -0.63 -1.85
CA LEU A 77 5.11 0.17 -1.96
C LEU A 77 4.14 -0.51 -2.93
N LEU A 78 3.01 -0.94 -2.40
CA LEU A 78 1.95 -1.56 -3.19
C LEU A 78 0.97 -0.49 -3.64
N TYR A 79 0.60 -0.49 -4.91
CA TYR A 79 -0.63 0.17 -5.36
C TYR A 79 -1.76 -0.84 -5.23
N VAL A 80 -2.72 -0.57 -4.35
CA VAL A 80 -3.83 -1.46 -4.03
C VAL A 80 -5.16 -0.84 -4.43
N ARG A 81 -6.11 -1.71 -4.77
CA ARG A 81 -7.50 -1.35 -5.02
C ARG A 81 -8.41 -2.08 -4.06
N VAL A 82 -9.35 -1.34 -3.48
CA VAL A 82 -10.44 -1.91 -2.68
C VAL A 82 -11.48 -2.44 -3.66
N THR A 83 -11.83 -3.71 -3.52
CA THR A 83 -12.87 -4.33 -4.36
C THR A 83 -14.27 -3.91 -3.92
N ASP A 84 -15.28 -4.06 -4.79
CA ASP A 84 -16.65 -3.52 -4.61
C ASP A 84 -17.35 -4.01 -3.33
N ASP A 85 -16.91 -5.13 -2.75
CA ASP A 85 -17.39 -5.64 -1.46
C ASP A 85 -16.74 -4.96 -0.25
N GLY A 86 -15.74 -4.09 -0.41
CA GLY A 86 -15.04 -3.38 0.68
C GLY A 86 -14.17 -4.26 1.58
N ASP A 87 -14.29 -5.58 1.47
CA ASP A 87 -13.64 -6.57 2.34
C ASP A 87 -12.32 -7.13 1.77
N ALA A 88 -12.00 -6.88 0.50
CA ALA A 88 -10.80 -7.40 -0.14
C ALA A 88 -9.97 -6.32 -0.85
N LEU A 89 -8.65 -6.41 -0.64
CA LEU A 89 -7.63 -5.57 -1.26
C LEU A 89 -6.94 -6.35 -2.39
N GLU A 90 -6.96 -5.80 -3.60
CA GLU A 90 -6.25 -6.33 -4.75
C GLU A 90 -4.93 -5.57 -4.94
N VAL A 91 -3.81 -6.28 -5.04
CA VAL A 91 -2.50 -5.70 -5.37
C VAL A 91 -2.43 -5.49 -6.89
N VAL A 92 -2.49 -4.24 -7.32
CA VAL A 92 -2.45 -3.87 -8.74
C VAL A 92 -1.01 -3.74 -9.23
N SER A 93 -0.12 -3.20 -8.39
CA SER A 93 1.30 -3.07 -8.71
C SER A 93 2.14 -3.03 -7.43
N ALA A 94 3.41 -3.42 -7.52
CA ALA A 94 4.38 -3.34 -6.44
C ALA A 94 5.62 -2.60 -6.96
N LYS A 95 6.17 -1.73 -6.11
CA LYS A 95 7.41 -0.98 -6.35
C LYS A 95 8.37 -1.26 -5.19
N ASP A 96 9.56 -1.75 -5.52
CA ASP A 96 10.72 -1.82 -4.62
C ASP A 96 11.48 -0.49 -4.53
#